data_AF-R1D427-F1
#
_entry.id   AF-R1D427-F1
#
_cell.length_a   1.000
_cell.length_b   1.000
_cell.length_c   1.000
_cell.angle_alpha   90.00
_cell.angle_beta   90.00
_cell.angle_gamma   90.00
#
_symmetry.space_group_name_H-M   'P 1'
#
loop_
_entity.id
_entity.type
_entity.pdbx_description
1 polymer ?
#
loop_
_entity_poly.entity_id
_entity_poly.type
_entity_poly.pdbx_seq_one_letter_code
_entity_poly.pdbx_strand_id
1 'polypeptide(L)'
;MSSLRALPHSRWSEPPRKLLLYNHNPKAGGGSVYAALDLAIGQRCSSVLNATPDCWATVHEECFSGREEQAQFFVLGSVREPCDHYLSLWAFGSAGRGVSPCNQDKEASLCKEQYGKDPPYFNSSADVNRFHRWMGFPSVQGEVAHRFMNSYVDAEGETFVDCWVVTDRFLDSLFRCLRMFASQGGRTQHFTTCDLGFGRNFGFAGCCQPSYPPPPTHPAQEKVALNLEQGRGGGMTEGDMAPLAIALSAVVKAMPNQFNVPLEHDRSNTGALLADAGYATGFTGKFHVGPLWTQEQLLEYSSANHSDRLGMSNLFCRNELTAREIIRRTYGFTWAKHVYDQNMRQPFAEHNPDWTLAAAHEFLEAHQQQAFYLHVCTTLMHGTPGSWARALDFPAVSGEGLLGW
;
A
#
# COMPACT_ATOMS: atom_id res chain seq x y z
N MET A 1 -12.06 -17.34 -6.11
CA MET A 1 -10.60 -17.20 -6.23
C MET A 1 -9.98 -17.92 -5.04
N SER A 2 -9.67 -19.19 -5.28
CA SER A 2 -9.19 -20.17 -4.33
C SER A 2 -7.68 -20.04 -4.14
N SER A 3 -7.26 -20.01 -2.87
CA SER A 3 -5.97 -20.51 -2.37
C SER A 3 -4.73 -20.25 -3.27
N LEU A 4 -4.02 -19.14 -3.03
CA LEU A 4 -2.58 -19.08 -3.26
C LEU A 4 -1.91 -20.13 -2.36
N ARG A 5 -1.78 -21.36 -2.86
CA ARG A 5 -0.96 -22.40 -2.21
C ARG A 5 0.45 -21.86 -2.13
N ALA A 6 1.06 -21.93 -0.94
CA ALA A 6 2.48 -21.71 -0.79
C ALA A 6 3.21 -22.61 -1.80
N LEU A 7 4.04 -21.99 -2.65
CA LEU A 7 4.84 -22.72 -3.64
C LEU A 7 5.65 -23.80 -2.91
N PRO A 8 5.69 -25.05 -3.42
CA PRO A 8 6.41 -26.12 -2.77
C PRO A 8 7.89 -25.74 -2.63
N HIS A 9 8.43 -25.93 -1.42
CA HIS A 9 9.83 -25.74 -1.05
C HIS A 9 10.82 -26.67 -1.79
N SER A 10 10.49 -27.19 -2.97
CA SER A 10 11.34 -28.14 -3.72
C SER A 10 12.12 -27.53 -4.89
N ARG A 11 11.99 -26.23 -5.19
CA ARG A 11 12.77 -25.58 -6.27
C ARG A 11 14.20 -25.14 -5.86
N TRP A 12 14.65 -25.42 -4.63
CA TRP A 12 15.98 -25.00 -4.16
C TRP A 12 17.17 -25.81 -4.73
N SER A 13 16.92 -26.78 -5.61
CA SER A 13 17.98 -27.54 -6.30
C SER A 13 18.40 -26.96 -7.64
N GLU A 14 17.81 -25.84 -8.08
CA GLU A 14 18.22 -25.19 -9.33
C GLU A 14 19.56 -24.44 -9.16
N PRO A 15 20.40 -24.41 -10.22
CA PRO A 15 21.66 -23.70 -10.17
C PRO A 15 21.44 -22.21 -9.84
N PRO A 16 22.37 -21.55 -9.13
CA PRO A 16 22.25 -20.14 -8.79
C PRO A 16 22.16 -19.26 -10.05
N ARG A 17 21.04 -18.55 -10.20
CA ARG A 17 20.77 -17.67 -11.34
C ARG A 17 21.16 -16.24 -10.98
N LYS A 18 22.30 -15.80 -11.53
CA LYS A 18 22.95 -14.52 -11.21
C LYS A 18 22.52 -13.36 -12.10
N LEU A 19 21.78 -13.65 -13.17
CA LEU A 19 21.26 -12.66 -14.12
C LEU A 19 19.80 -12.38 -13.81
N LEU A 20 19.36 -11.13 -13.92
CA LEU A 20 17.95 -10.76 -13.75
C LEU A 20 17.32 -10.45 -15.10
N LEU A 21 16.15 -11.06 -15.35
CA LEU A 21 15.29 -10.77 -16.48
C LEU A 21 13.98 -10.18 -15.96
N TYR A 22 13.66 -8.95 -16.35
CA TYR A 22 12.34 -8.37 -16.08
C TYR A 22 11.40 -8.66 -17.25
N ASN A 23 10.43 -9.53 -17.00
CA ASN A 23 9.34 -9.80 -17.91
C ASN A 23 8.20 -8.77 -17.68
N HIS A 24 8.26 -7.70 -18.48
CA HIS A 24 7.37 -6.56 -18.37
C HIS A 24 6.01 -6.84 -19.00
N ASN A 25 4.97 -6.88 -18.16
CA ASN A 25 3.59 -6.82 -18.63
C ASN A 25 3.15 -5.34 -18.77
N PRO A 26 2.75 -4.89 -19.96
CA PRO A 26 2.29 -3.53 -20.18
C PRO A 26 1.25 -3.10 -19.14
N LYS A 27 1.36 -1.87 -18.65
CA LYS A 27 0.45 -1.25 -17.67
C LYS A 27 0.46 -1.86 -16.26
N ALA A 28 1.42 -2.73 -15.97
CA ALA A 28 1.75 -3.19 -14.62
C ALA A 28 2.96 -2.43 -14.02
N GLY A 29 3.03 -1.10 -14.22
CA GLY A 29 4.04 -0.26 -13.55
C GLY A 29 5.46 -0.29 -14.13
N GLY A 30 5.65 -0.73 -15.37
CA GLY A 30 6.96 -0.94 -15.98
C GLY A 30 7.96 0.20 -15.85
N GLY A 31 7.54 1.45 -16.07
CA GLY A 31 8.44 2.61 -15.93
C GLY A 31 9.04 2.74 -14.52
N SER A 32 8.23 2.50 -13.49
CA SER A 32 8.68 2.51 -12.09
C SER A 32 9.61 1.34 -11.79
N VAL A 33 9.30 0.14 -12.29
CA VAL A 33 10.16 -1.04 -12.15
C VAL A 33 11.51 -0.80 -12.83
N TYR A 34 11.53 -0.25 -14.04
CA TYR A 34 12.76 0.04 -14.79
C TYR A 34 13.68 0.99 -14.00
N ALA A 35 13.15 2.12 -13.54
CA ALA A 35 13.92 3.07 -12.74
C ALA A 35 14.46 2.43 -11.46
N ALA A 36 13.65 1.57 -10.81
CA ALA A 36 14.07 0.91 -9.59
C ALA A 36 15.15 -0.15 -9.83
N LEU A 37 15.06 -0.92 -10.92
CA LEU A 37 16.09 -1.89 -11.30
C LEU A 37 17.40 -1.19 -11.74
N ASP A 38 17.30 -0.06 -12.43
CA ASP A 38 18.47 0.76 -12.80
C ASP A 38 19.27 1.22 -11.58
N LEU A 39 18.57 1.57 -10.49
CA LEU A 39 19.18 1.92 -9.21
C LEU A 39 19.66 0.67 -8.44
N ALA A 40 18.88 -0.41 -8.46
CA ALA A 40 19.11 -1.59 -7.64
C ALA A 40 20.25 -2.48 -8.16
N ILE A 41 20.46 -2.53 -9.47
CA ILE A 41 21.36 -3.51 -10.11
C ILE A 41 22.41 -2.77 -10.92
N GLY A 42 21.97 -1.79 -11.71
CA GLY A 42 22.77 -1.09 -12.71
C GLY A 42 21.94 -0.89 -13.97
N GLN A 43 22.54 -0.32 -15.01
CA GLN A 43 21.81 -0.02 -16.24
C GLN A 43 21.25 -1.27 -16.92
N ARG A 44 20.14 -1.12 -17.63
CA ARG A 44 19.60 -2.15 -18.52
C ARG A 44 20.62 -2.62 -19.57
N CYS A 45 20.75 -3.94 -19.76
CA CYS A 45 21.57 -4.53 -20.82
C CYS A 45 21.00 -4.20 -22.21
N SER A 46 21.85 -4.07 -23.24
CA SER A 46 21.41 -3.80 -24.62
C SER A 46 20.52 -4.90 -25.20
N SER A 47 20.68 -6.15 -24.74
CA SER A 47 19.91 -7.32 -25.14
C SER A 47 20.01 -8.42 -24.08
N VAL A 48 19.10 -9.41 -24.12
CA VAL A 48 19.13 -10.61 -23.27
C VAL A 48 20.44 -11.40 -23.48
N LEU A 49 20.94 -11.48 -24.71
CA LEU A 49 22.17 -12.18 -25.07
C LEU A 49 23.44 -11.54 -24.49
N ASN A 50 23.39 -10.24 -24.18
CA ASN A 50 24.52 -9.49 -23.61
C ASN A 50 24.37 -9.29 -22.10
N ALA A 51 23.51 -10.07 -21.43
CA ALA A 51 23.29 -9.92 -20.01
C ALA A 51 24.53 -10.30 -19.20
N THR A 52 24.90 -9.43 -18.26
CA THR A 52 26.01 -9.64 -17.32
C THR A 52 25.51 -9.44 -15.89
N PRO A 53 26.24 -9.88 -14.85
CA PRO A 53 25.83 -9.69 -13.46
C PRO A 53 25.69 -8.21 -13.02
N ASP A 54 26.19 -7.27 -13.81
CA ASP A 54 26.19 -5.83 -13.51
C ASP A 54 25.11 -5.05 -14.31
N CYS A 55 24.25 -5.76 -15.05
CA CYS A 55 23.10 -5.20 -15.76
C CYS A 55 21.88 -6.14 -15.65
N TRP A 56 20.69 -5.62 -15.96
CA TRP A 56 19.47 -6.43 -16.03
C TRP A 56 18.86 -6.40 -17.43
N ALA A 57 18.26 -7.51 -17.86
CA ALA A 57 17.61 -7.64 -19.16
C ALA A 57 16.10 -7.42 -19.06
N THR A 58 15.45 -6.97 -20.14
CA THR A 58 13.99 -6.84 -20.22
C THR A 58 13.45 -7.68 -21.36
N VAL A 59 12.30 -8.31 -21.15
CA VAL A 59 11.48 -8.83 -22.25
C VAL A 59 10.73 -7.62 -22.85
N HIS A 60 10.70 -7.52 -24.18
CA HIS A 60 9.91 -6.49 -24.85
C HIS A 60 8.41 -6.69 -24.62
N GLU A 61 7.64 -5.61 -24.70
CA GLU A 61 6.18 -5.70 -24.64
C GLU A 61 5.67 -6.69 -25.71
N GLU A 62 4.68 -7.51 -25.36
CA GLU A 62 4.09 -8.54 -26.23
C GLU A 62 5.00 -9.73 -26.58
N CYS A 63 6.24 -9.74 -26.07
CA CYS A 63 7.07 -10.95 -26.02
C CYS A 63 6.86 -11.71 -24.70
N PHE A 64 7.21 -12.98 -24.69
CA PHE A 64 7.20 -13.83 -23.49
C PHE A 64 8.60 -14.37 -23.24
N SER A 65 8.95 -14.58 -21.97
CA SER A 65 10.10 -15.41 -21.58
C SER A 65 9.64 -16.86 -21.46
N GLY A 66 10.45 -17.84 -21.83
CA GLY A 66 10.13 -19.25 -21.63
C GLY A 66 10.88 -19.88 -20.47
N ARG A 67 10.80 -21.21 -20.39
CA ARG A 67 11.59 -22.02 -19.45
C ARG A 67 13.09 -21.95 -19.72
N GLU A 68 13.50 -21.67 -20.96
CA GLU A 68 14.90 -21.50 -21.32
C GLU A 68 15.50 -20.27 -20.63
N GLU A 69 14.80 -19.14 -20.67
CA GLU A 69 15.21 -17.95 -19.92
C GLU A 69 15.14 -18.21 -18.42
N GLN A 70 14.11 -18.88 -17.91
CA GLN A 70 14.01 -19.19 -16.48
C GLN A 70 15.19 -20.04 -15.98
N ALA A 71 15.75 -20.92 -16.81
CA ALA A 71 16.93 -21.71 -16.45
C ALA A 71 18.21 -20.87 -16.32
N GLN A 72 18.28 -19.70 -16.96
CA GLN A 72 19.46 -18.84 -16.99
C GLN A 72 19.31 -17.58 -16.11
N PHE A 73 18.08 -17.09 -15.96
CA PHE A 73 17.74 -15.83 -15.35
C PHE A 73 16.82 -16.02 -14.14
N PHE A 74 16.99 -15.17 -13.14
CA PHE A 74 15.94 -14.88 -12.18
C PHE A 74 14.90 -13.99 -12.85
N VAL A 75 13.71 -14.54 -13.08
CA VAL A 75 12.62 -13.88 -13.81
C VAL A 75 11.74 -13.10 -12.84
N LEU A 76 11.81 -11.78 -12.97
CA LEU A 76 10.92 -10.84 -12.29
C LEU A 76 9.69 -10.61 -13.17
N GLY A 77 8.49 -10.83 -12.65
CA GLY A 77 7.23 -10.44 -13.30
C GLY A 77 6.61 -9.25 -12.57
N SER A 78 5.77 -8.47 -13.26
CA SER A 78 5.00 -7.38 -12.63
C SER A 78 3.50 -7.58 -12.87
N VAL A 79 2.73 -7.46 -11.80
CA VAL A 79 1.27 -7.59 -11.81
C VAL A 79 0.63 -6.41 -11.13
N ARG A 80 -0.61 -6.14 -11.53
CA ARG A 80 -1.46 -5.07 -11.02
C ARG A 80 -2.85 -5.60 -10.75
N GLU A 81 -3.58 -4.99 -9.82
CA GLU A 81 -5.00 -5.29 -9.64
C GLU A 81 -5.74 -5.15 -10.99
N PRO A 82 -6.58 -6.13 -11.39
CA PRO A 82 -7.18 -6.16 -12.71
C PRO A 82 -7.98 -4.92 -13.12
N CYS A 83 -8.81 -4.34 -12.24
CA CYS A 83 -9.59 -3.13 -12.54
C CYS A 83 -8.67 -1.95 -12.83
N ASP A 84 -7.63 -1.84 -12.01
CA ASP A 84 -6.59 -0.83 -12.09
C ASP A 84 -5.75 -0.95 -13.37
N HIS A 85 -5.52 -2.20 -13.82
CA HIS A 85 -4.92 -2.51 -15.10
C HIS A 85 -5.82 -2.06 -16.26
N TYR A 86 -7.11 -2.40 -16.24
CA TYR A 86 -8.07 -1.96 -17.26
C TYR A 86 -8.16 -0.44 -17.34
N LEU A 87 -8.24 0.23 -16.20
CA LEU A 87 -8.27 1.69 -16.14
C LEU A 87 -7.00 2.29 -16.76
N SER A 88 -5.83 1.71 -16.48
CA SER A 88 -4.57 2.17 -17.06
C SER A 88 -4.48 1.93 -18.57
N LEU A 89 -5.01 0.81 -19.08
CA LEU A 89 -5.10 0.54 -20.51
C LEU A 89 -6.02 1.55 -21.20
N TRP A 90 -7.20 1.79 -20.61
CA TRP A 90 -8.16 2.74 -21.15
C TRP A 90 -7.63 4.17 -21.16
N ALA A 91 -7.03 4.63 -20.07
CA ALA A 91 -6.44 5.98 -19.99
C ALA A 91 -5.30 6.16 -21.00
N PHE A 92 -4.46 5.13 -21.19
CA PHE A 92 -3.37 5.17 -22.18
C PHE A 92 -3.89 5.25 -23.61
N GLY A 93 -4.92 4.47 -23.94
CA GLY A 93 -5.61 4.55 -25.24
C GLY A 93 -6.33 5.89 -25.43
N SER A 94 -6.92 6.45 -24.37
CA SER A 94 -7.57 7.78 -24.39
C SER A 94 -6.58 8.91 -24.65
N ALA A 95 -5.33 8.76 -24.22
CA ALA A 95 -4.24 9.66 -24.58
C ALA A 95 -3.70 9.45 -26.01
N GLY A 96 -4.33 8.58 -26.82
CA GLY A 96 -3.90 8.27 -28.18
C GLY A 96 -2.61 7.46 -28.27
N ARG A 97 -2.28 6.68 -27.23
CA ARG A 97 -1.02 5.92 -27.14
C ARG A 97 -1.26 4.41 -27.17
N GLY A 98 -0.28 3.68 -27.72
CA GLY A 98 -0.20 2.22 -27.69
C GLY A 98 -1.07 1.48 -28.69
N VAL A 99 -0.88 0.16 -28.74
CA VAL A 99 -1.77 -0.75 -29.45
C VAL A 99 -3.00 -0.97 -28.58
N SER A 100 -4.11 -0.40 -29.02
CA SER A 100 -5.41 -0.52 -28.35
C SER A 100 -5.96 -1.94 -28.51
N PRO A 101 -6.56 -2.54 -27.47
CA PRO A 101 -7.36 -3.77 -27.62
C PRO A 101 -8.45 -3.61 -28.69
N CYS A 102 -8.98 -2.40 -28.86
CA CYS A 102 -9.93 -2.07 -29.91
C CYS A 102 -9.37 -2.23 -31.33
N ASN A 103 -8.05 -2.28 -31.55
CA ASN A 103 -7.48 -2.42 -32.89
C ASN A 103 -7.72 -3.81 -33.50
N GLN A 104 -7.98 -4.81 -32.66
CA GLN A 104 -8.23 -6.19 -33.11
C GLN A 104 -9.71 -6.45 -33.42
N ASP A 105 -10.58 -5.48 -33.12
CA ASP A 105 -12.01 -5.63 -33.27
C ASP A 105 -12.49 -5.24 -34.68
N LYS A 106 -13.49 -5.96 -35.20
CA LYS A 106 -14.21 -5.54 -36.43
C LYS A 106 -14.94 -4.21 -36.19
N GLU A 107 -15.27 -3.92 -34.93
CA GLU A 107 -15.89 -2.68 -34.46
C GLU A 107 -14.88 -1.70 -33.84
N ALA A 108 -13.63 -1.71 -34.33
CA ALA A 108 -12.55 -0.87 -33.79
C ALA A 108 -12.91 0.62 -33.63
N SER A 109 -13.72 1.17 -34.55
CA SER A 109 -14.18 2.56 -34.48
C SER A 109 -15.09 2.79 -33.27
N LEU A 110 -16.11 1.95 -33.07
CA LEU A 110 -17.07 2.05 -31.97
C LEU A 110 -16.41 1.86 -30.60
N CYS A 111 -15.44 0.95 -30.51
CA CYS A 111 -14.67 0.75 -29.29
C CYS A 111 -13.80 1.99 -28.97
N LYS A 112 -13.14 2.58 -29.97
CA LYS A 112 -12.33 3.81 -29.80
C LYS A 112 -13.17 5.06 -29.49
N GLU A 113 -14.43 5.10 -29.90
CA GLU A 113 -15.36 6.17 -29.51
C GLU A 113 -15.59 6.21 -27.99
N GLN A 114 -15.41 5.07 -27.30
CA GLN A 114 -15.52 4.99 -25.84
C GLN A 114 -14.25 5.40 -25.09
N TYR A 115 -13.24 5.95 -25.75
CA TYR A 115 -12.11 6.56 -25.05
C TYR A 115 -12.43 7.91 -24.43
N GLY A 116 -11.77 8.21 -23.31
CA GLY A 116 -11.87 9.46 -22.58
C GLY A 116 -11.60 10.66 -23.47
N LYS A 117 -12.36 11.73 -23.26
CA LYS A 117 -12.30 12.95 -24.08
C LYS A 117 -11.89 14.18 -23.28
N ASP A 118 -11.86 14.08 -21.95
CA ASP A 118 -11.65 15.21 -21.05
C ASP A 118 -10.26 15.10 -20.38
N PRO A 119 -9.17 15.44 -21.09
CA PRO A 119 -7.83 15.41 -20.53
C PRO A 119 -7.67 16.45 -19.40
N PRO A 120 -6.65 16.31 -18.53
CA PRO A 120 -5.60 15.28 -18.59
C PRO A 120 -5.95 13.99 -17.82
N TYR A 121 -7.03 13.99 -17.05
CA TYR A 121 -7.35 12.91 -16.11
C TYR A 121 -8.45 11.96 -16.58
N PHE A 122 -9.22 12.34 -17.61
CA PHE A 122 -10.33 11.54 -18.15
C PHE A 122 -11.33 11.10 -17.07
N ASN A 123 -11.68 12.01 -16.16
CA ASN A 123 -12.45 11.70 -14.94
C ASN A 123 -13.82 12.41 -14.86
N SER A 124 -14.29 13.00 -15.96
CA SER A 124 -15.65 13.55 -16.01
C SER A 124 -16.68 12.42 -15.90
N SER A 125 -17.91 12.74 -15.50
CA SER A 125 -19.01 11.76 -15.48
C SER A 125 -19.25 11.15 -16.88
N ALA A 126 -19.02 11.91 -17.95
CA ALA A 126 -19.14 11.40 -19.32
C ALA A 126 -18.03 10.39 -19.65
N ASP A 127 -16.82 10.65 -19.17
CA ASP A 127 -15.66 9.77 -19.34
C ASP A 127 -15.75 8.49 -18.49
N VAL A 128 -16.27 8.58 -17.27
CA VAL A 128 -16.59 7.39 -16.45
C VAL A 128 -17.63 6.51 -17.17
N ASN A 129 -18.69 7.12 -17.73
CA ASN A 129 -19.68 6.38 -18.50
C ASN A 129 -19.10 5.76 -19.79
N ARG A 130 -18.15 6.45 -20.43
CA ARG A 130 -17.40 5.92 -21.58
C ARG A 130 -16.54 4.71 -21.18
N PHE A 131 -15.83 4.78 -20.06
CA PHE A 131 -15.07 3.65 -19.51
C PHE A 131 -15.98 2.44 -19.25
N HIS A 132 -17.14 2.63 -18.63
CA HIS A 132 -18.09 1.54 -18.41
C HIS A 132 -18.57 0.88 -19.72
N ARG A 133 -18.84 1.67 -20.76
CA ARG A 133 -19.20 1.12 -22.08
C ARG A 133 -18.01 0.43 -22.76
N TRP A 134 -16.81 0.99 -22.64
CA TRP A 134 -15.59 0.41 -23.18
C TRP A 134 -15.32 -0.99 -22.60
N MET A 135 -15.53 -1.19 -21.29
CA MET A 135 -15.45 -2.51 -20.65
C MET A 135 -16.44 -3.55 -21.18
N GLY A 136 -17.50 -3.10 -21.86
CA GLY A 136 -18.51 -3.96 -22.47
C GLY A 136 -18.08 -4.59 -23.80
N PHE A 137 -16.99 -4.13 -24.43
CA PHE A 137 -16.57 -4.64 -25.74
C PHE A 137 -15.93 -6.03 -25.64
N PRO A 138 -16.26 -6.97 -26.53
CA PRO A 138 -15.67 -8.32 -26.52
C PRO A 138 -14.14 -8.33 -26.63
N SER A 139 -13.56 -7.41 -27.42
CA SER A 139 -12.10 -7.24 -27.55
C SER A 139 -11.41 -6.71 -26.29
N VAL A 140 -12.17 -6.14 -25.34
CA VAL A 140 -11.66 -5.65 -24.06
C VAL A 140 -11.85 -6.71 -22.97
N GLN A 141 -12.95 -7.46 -23.01
CA GLN A 141 -13.25 -8.47 -22.01
C GLN A 141 -12.20 -9.59 -22.01
N GLY A 142 -11.56 -9.78 -20.86
CA GLY A 142 -10.53 -10.81 -20.70
C GLY A 142 -9.16 -10.42 -21.22
N GLU A 143 -8.97 -9.22 -21.79
CA GLU A 143 -7.68 -8.78 -22.33
C GLU A 143 -6.56 -8.79 -21.28
N VAL A 144 -6.85 -8.40 -20.03
CA VAL A 144 -5.85 -8.45 -18.95
C VAL A 144 -5.45 -9.89 -18.63
N ALA A 145 -6.40 -10.83 -18.66
CA ALA A 145 -6.11 -12.25 -18.44
C ALA A 145 -5.33 -12.83 -19.63
N HIS A 146 -5.72 -12.51 -20.86
CA HIS A 146 -5.03 -12.90 -22.08
C HIS A 146 -3.56 -12.44 -22.07
N ARG A 147 -3.31 -11.16 -21.74
CA ARG A 147 -1.94 -10.63 -21.57
C ARG A 147 -1.16 -11.37 -20.49
N PHE A 148 -1.79 -11.61 -19.33
CA PHE A 148 -1.15 -12.34 -18.25
C PHE A 148 -0.75 -13.75 -18.69
N MET A 149 -1.66 -14.50 -19.31
CA MET A 149 -1.40 -15.86 -19.79
C MET A 149 -0.29 -15.86 -20.83
N ASN A 150 -0.36 -15.00 -21.84
CA ASN A 150 0.64 -14.94 -22.90
C ASN A 150 2.02 -14.53 -22.39
N SER A 151 2.09 -13.61 -21.42
CA SER A 151 3.37 -13.13 -20.91
C SER A 151 4.01 -14.04 -19.89
N TYR A 152 3.23 -14.83 -19.14
CA TYR A 152 3.71 -15.49 -17.93
C TYR A 152 3.44 -16.97 -17.80
N VAL A 153 2.62 -17.55 -18.67
CA VAL A 153 2.16 -18.94 -18.56
C VAL A 153 2.58 -19.72 -19.79
N ASP A 154 3.15 -20.90 -19.59
CA ASP A 154 3.54 -21.79 -20.69
C ASP A 154 2.35 -22.63 -21.21
N ALA A 155 2.63 -23.50 -22.19
CA ALA A 155 1.62 -24.37 -22.79
C ALA A 155 1.01 -25.36 -21.79
N GLU A 156 1.72 -25.66 -20.70
CA GLU A 156 1.30 -26.55 -19.63
C GLU A 156 0.48 -25.83 -18.53
N GLY A 157 0.34 -24.51 -18.60
CA GLY A 157 -0.40 -23.73 -17.61
C GLY A 157 0.44 -23.31 -16.40
N GLU A 158 1.77 -23.48 -16.45
CA GLU A 158 2.69 -23.16 -15.37
C GLU A 158 3.35 -21.78 -15.56
N THR A 159 3.61 -21.08 -14.45
CA THR A 159 4.29 -19.78 -14.51
C THR A 159 5.81 -19.92 -14.47
N PHE A 160 6.50 -19.21 -15.36
CA PHE A 160 7.99 -19.13 -15.40
C PHE A 160 8.55 -17.88 -14.70
N VAL A 161 7.77 -17.27 -13.79
CA VAL A 161 8.18 -16.12 -12.97
C VAL A 161 8.65 -16.60 -11.60
N ASP A 162 9.81 -16.12 -11.16
CA ASP A 162 10.37 -16.45 -9.83
C ASP A 162 9.79 -15.58 -8.73
N CYS A 163 9.54 -14.30 -9.05
CA CYS A 163 8.97 -13.37 -8.10
C CYS A 163 8.14 -12.28 -8.78
N TRP A 164 7.05 -11.91 -8.11
CA TRP A 164 6.07 -10.95 -8.58
C TRP A 164 6.23 -9.60 -7.87
N VAL A 165 6.47 -8.55 -8.65
CA VAL A 165 6.27 -7.17 -8.21
C VAL A 165 4.80 -6.83 -8.35
N VAL A 166 4.13 -6.58 -7.24
CA VAL A 166 2.72 -6.19 -7.18
C VAL A 166 2.68 -4.68 -7.10
N THR A 167 2.13 -4.01 -8.10
CA THR A 167 2.16 -2.52 -8.19
C THR A 167 1.58 -1.84 -6.97
N ASP A 168 0.56 -2.43 -6.36
CA ASP A 168 -0.16 -1.82 -5.22
C ASP A 168 0.62 -1.98 -3.91
N ARG A 169 1.66 -2.83 -3.92
CA ARG A 169 2.65 -3.01 -2.86
C ARG A 169 4.05 -2.96 -3.45
N PHE A 170 4.28 -1.96 -4.31
CA PHE A 170 5.43 -1.90 -5.21
C PHE A 170 6.76 -2.08 -4.46
N LEU A 171 7.01 -1.28 -3.42
CA LEU A 171 8.27 -1.30 -2.68
C LEU A 171 8.49 -2.65 -1.99
N ASP A 172 7.50 -3.14 -1.23
CA ASP A 172 7.64 -4.37 -0.46
C ASP A 172 7.85 -5.59 -1.36
N SER A 173 7.07 -5.68 -2.43
CA SER A 173 7.16 -6.79 -3.39
C SER A 173 8.48 -6.73 -4.16
N LEU A 174 8.93 -5.55 -4.60
CA LEU A 174 10.21 -5.38 -5.27
C LEU A 174 11.39 -5.73 -4.36
N PHE A 175 11.44 -5.21 -3.13
CA PHE A 175 12.51 -5.53 -2.19
C PHE A 175 12.54 -7.01 -1.85
N ARG A 176 11.37 -7.63 -1.69
CA ARG A 176 11.28 -9.09 -1.51
C ARG A 176 11.89 -9.82 -2.70
N CYS A 177 11.55 -9.44 -3.93
CA CYS A 177 12.09 -10.07 -5.13
C CYS A 177 13.61 -9.88 -5.26
N LEU A 178 14.12 -8.68 -4.96
CA LEU A 178 15.56 -8.41 -5.02
C LEU A 178 16.34 -9.17 -3.95
N ARG A 179 15.77 -9.36 -2.74
CA ARG A 179 16.37 -10.25 -1.73
C ARG A 179 16.39 -11.70 -2.20
N MET A 180 15.34 -12.18 -2.85
CA MET A 180 15.30 -13.52 -3.44
C MET A 180 16.36 -13.67 -4.54
N PHE A 181 16.50 -12.68 -5.42
CA PHE A 181 17.54 -12.64 -6.44
C PHE A 181 18.94 -12.66 -5.84
N ALA A 182 19.21 -11.80 -4.85
CA ALA A 182 20.49 -11.76 -4.14
C ALA A 182 20.82 -13.09 -3.44
N SER A 183 19.81 -13.78 -2.88
CA SER A 183 19.98 -15.09 -2.26
C SER A 183 20.40 -16.19 -3.24
N GLN A 184 20.14 -16.00 -4.54
CA GLN A 184 20.60 -16.88 -5.63
C GLN A 184 21.96 -16.46 -6.20
N GLY A 185 22.65 -15.52 -5.56
CA GLY A 185 23.96 -15.01 -5.99
C GLY A 185 23.89 -13.87 -7.01
N GLY A 186 22.70 -13.30 -7.23
CA GLY A 186 22.53 -12.05 -7.95
C GLY A 186 23.17 -10.87 -7.23
N ARG A 187 23.66 -9.87 -7.97
CA ARG A 187 24.20 -8.64 -7.40
C ARG A 187 23.11 -7.58 -7.30
N THR A 188 22.96 -7.00 -6.12
CA THR A 188 22.15 -5.82 -5.90
C THR A 188 23.00 -4.77 -5.19
N GLN A 189 22.95 -3.53 -5.66
CA GLN A 189 23.48 -2.39 -4.94
C GLN A 189 22.67 -2.19 -3.66
N HIS A 190 23.30 -1.62 -2.62
CA HIS A 190 22.55 -1.25 -1.43
C HIS A 190 21.81 0.05 -1.73
N PHE A 191 20.50 -0.03 -1.88
CA PHE A 191 19.64 1.14 -2.08
C PHE A 191 18.48 1.09 -1.09
N THR A 192 18.12 2.27 -0.60
CA THR A 192 17.07 2.48 0.37
C THR A 192 15.77 2.88 -0.34
N THR A 193 14.65 2.85 0.38
CA THR A 193 13.38 3.43 -0.08
C THR A 193 13.52 4.90 -0.51
N CYS A 194 14.49 5.63 0.07
CA CYS A 194 14.76 7.03 -0.23
C CYS A 194 15.40 7.22 -1.61
N ASP A 195 16.21 6.26 -2.07
CA ASP A 195 16.92 6.37 -3.36
C ASP A 195 15.99 6.24 -4.56
N LEU A 196 14.85 5.55 -4.40
CA LEU A 196 13.84 5.39 -5.45
C LEU A 196 13.05 6.67 -5.75
N GLY A 197 13.31 7.78 -5.04
CA GLY A 197 12.82 9.11 -5.43
C GLY A 197 11.30 9.30 -5.41
N PHE A 198 10.51 8.33 -4.92
CA PHE A 198 9.06 8.48 -4.76
C PHE A 198 8.67 9.65 -3.84
N GLY A 199 9.60 10.17 -3.03
CA GLY A 199 9.40 11.41 -2.26
C GLY A 199 9.43 12.70 -3.10
N ARG A 200 10.12 12.76 -4.25
CA ARG A 200 10.34 14.02 -4.97
C ARG A 200 9.14 14.49 -5.83
N ASN A 201 8.36 13.57 -6.40
CA ASN A 201 7.15 13.93 -7.15
C ASN A 201 5.92 14.16 -6.26
N PHE A 202 6.01 13.86 -4.96
CA PHE A 202 4.95 14.07 -3.97
C PHE A 202 5.31 15.12 -2.90
N GLY A 203 6.35 15.95 -3.13
CA GLY A 203 6.65 17.10 -2.28
C GLY A 203 7.41 16.81 -0.97
N PHE A 204 7.96 15.60 -0.79
CA PHE A 204 8.80 15.28 0.36
C PHE A 204 10.28 15.50 0.00
N ALA A 205 10.75 16.72 0.23
CA ALA A 205 12.17 17.07 0.17
C ALA A 205 12.79 16.95 1.58
N GLY A 206 13.58 15.89 1.80
CA GLY A 206 14.57 15.88 2.87
C GLY A 206 14.55 14.64 3.75
N CYS A 207 15.24 13.57 3.32
CA CYS A 207 15.70 12.48 4.19
C CYS A 207 16.80 11.67 3.49
N CYS A 208 17.99 12.24 3.28
CA CYS A 208 19.20 11.45 2.98
C CYS A 208 20.43 12.11 3.64
N GLN A 209 20.96 11.48 4.69
CA GLN A 209 22.35 11.67 5.19
C GLN A 209 22.98 10.27 5.36
N PRO A 210 24.26 10.05 5.01
CA PRO A 210 24.87 8.72 5.01
C PRO A 210 25.46 8.29 6.36
N SER A 211 25.06 7.08 6.78
CA SER A 211 25.79 6.02 7.52
C SER A 211 26.68 6.36 8.74
N TYR A 212 26.34 5.77 9.89
CA TYR A 212 27.28 5.42 10.98
C TYR A 212 27.66 3.92 10.90
N PRO A 213 28.83 3.51 11.43
CA PRO A 213 29.38 2.17 11.25
C PRO A 213 28.63 1.10 12.05
N PRO A 214 28.78 -0.20 11.71
CA PRO A 214 28.06 -1.27 12.39
C PRO A 214 28.52 -1.43 13.86
N PRO A 215 27.61 -1.79 14.78
CA PRO A 215 27.97 -2.08 16.16
C PRO A 215 28.73 -3.42 16.29
N PRO A 216 29.55 -3.59 17.34
CA PRO A 216 30.40 -4.75 17.50
C PRO A 216 29.58 -6.01 17.79
N THR A 217 30.03 -7.12 17.20
CA THR A 217 29.50 -8.46 17.42
C THR A 217 29.73 -8.93 18.85
N HIS A 218 28.67 -9.31 19.56
CA HIS A 218 28.74 -10.15 20.76
C HIS A 218 27.87 -11.41 20.61
N PRO A 219 28.25 -12.51 21.28
CA PRO A 219 28.01 -13.86 20.81
C PRO A 219 26.66 -14.45 21.26
N ALA A 220 26.23 -15.42 20.45
CA ALA A 220 25.25 -16.47 20.67
C ALA A 220 24.61 -16.57 22.08
N GLN A 221 23.29 -16.40 22.13
CA GLN A 221 22.47 -16.96 23.21
C GLN A 221 21.63 -18.14 22.70
N GLU A 222 21.63 -19.14 23.57
CA GLU A 222 21.09 -20.49 23.48
C GLU A 222 19.63 -20.62 23.01
N LYS A 223 19.41 -21.70 22.26
CA LYS A 223 18.11 -22.28 21.94
C LYS A 223 17.42 -22.76 23.22
N VAL A 224 16.22 -22.24 23.49
CA VAL A 224 15.23 -22.91 24.33
C VAL A 224 14.19 -23.53 23.42
N ALA A 225 14.22 -24.86 23.32
CA ALA A 225 13.19 -25.66 22.66
C ALA A 225 11.99 -25.80 23.61
N LEU A 226 10.82 -25.33 23.19
CA LEU A 226 9.55 -25.64 23.83
C LEU A 226 8.83 -26.67 22.96
N ASN A 227 8.79 -27.89 23.47
CA ASN A 227 7.90 -28.96 23.01
C ASN A 227 6.45 -28.55 23.27
N LEU A 228 5.59 -28.65 22.25
CA LEU A 228 4.15 -28.68 22.44
C LEU A 228 3.56 -29.77 21.55
N GLU A 229 2.80 -30.62 22.22
CA GLU A 229 2.33 -31.93 21.80
C GLU A 229 1.26 -31.89 20.70
N GLN A 230 1.12 -33.05 20.07
CA GLN A 230 0.10 -33.41 19.10
C GLN A 230 -1.33 -33.23 19.64
N GLY A 231 -2.10 -32.35 19.01
CA GLY A 231 -3.56 -32.30 19.10
C GLY A 231 -4.20 -32.74 17.77
N ARG A 232 -4.83 -33.92 17.77
CA ARG A 232 -5.66 -34.45 16.66
C ARG A 232 -6.92 -33.61 16.45
N GLY A 233 -7.22 -33.31 15.19
CA GLY A 233 -8.53 -33.60 14.56
C GLY A 233 -9.70 -32.64 14.81
N GLY A 234 -10.03 -31.84 13.79
CA GLY A 234 -11.33 -31.20 13.61
C GLY A 234 -11.40 -30.52 12.23
N GLY A 235 -11.87 -31.24 11.22
CA GLY A 235 -12.08 -30.69 9.87
C GLY A 235 -13.32 -29.79 9.83
N MET A 236 -13.15 -28.53 9.41
CA MET A 236 -14.26 -27.62 9.13
C MET A 236 -14.96 -28.03 7.84
N THR A 237 -16.29 -27.99 7.86
CA THR A 237 -17.13 -28.36 6.71
C THR A 237 -17.54 -27.10 5.92
N GLU A 238 -18.04 -27.30 4.71
CA GLU A 238 -18.42 -26.24 3.75
C GLU A 238 -19.47 -25.24 4.31
N GLY A 239 -20.18 -25.60 5.39
CA GLY A 239 -21.12 -24.73 6.11
C GLY A 239 -20.47 -23.68 7.03
N ASP A 240 -19.20 -23.85 7.41
CA ASP A 240 -18.48 -22.94 8.32
C ASP A 240 -17.85 -21.74 7.60
N MET A 241 -17.89 -21.72 6.26
CA MET A 241 -17.29 -20.68 5.42
C MET A 241 -18.23 -19.50 5.13
N ALA A 242 -19.54 -19.68 5.33
CA ALA A 242 -20.54 -18.63 5.07
C ALA A 242 -20.45 -17.45 6.07
N PRO A 243 -20.25 -17.65 7.39
CA PRO A 243 -20.05 -16.55 8.33
C PRO A 243 -18.75 -15.78 8.08
N LEU A 244 -17.70 -16.46 7.62
CA LEU A 244 -16.40 -15.84 7.32
C LEU A 244 -16.45 -15.00 6.04
N ALA A 245 -17.19 -15.44 5.01
CA ALA A 245 -17.42 -14.66 3.79
C ALA A 245 -18.33 -13.45 4.02
N ILE A 246 -19.30 -13.56 4.94
CA ILE A 246 -20.13 -12.43 5.38
C ILE A 246 -19.31 -11.45 6.24
N ALA A 247 -18.41 -11.94 7.10
CA ALA A 247 -17.48 -11.12 7.86
C ALA A 247 -16.45 -10.40 6.97
N LEU A 248 -15.90 -11.08 5.95
CA LEU A 248 -14.99 -10.46 4.97
C LEU A 248 -15.73 -9.43 4.09
N SER A 249 -16.97 -9.71 3.68
CA SER A 249 -17.81 -8.78 2.93
C SER A 249 -18.19 -7.54 3.75
N ALA A 250 -18.41 -7.69 5.05
CA ALA A 250 -18.63 -6.58 5.97
C ALA A 250 -17.36 -5.74 6.20
N VAL A 251 -16.18 -6.36 6.33
CA VAL A 251 -14.88 -5.67 6.42
C VAL A 251 -14.55 -4.92 5.11
N VAL A 252 -14.86 -5.51 3.95
CA VAL A 252 -14.67 -4.88 2.64
C VAL A 252 -15.68 -3.75 2.39
N LYS A 253 -16.92 -3.86 2.89
CA LYS A 253 -17.93 -2.78 2.82
C LYS A 253 -17.70 -1.65 3.84
N ALA A 254 -16.90 -1.88 4.88
CA ALA A 254 -16.60 -0.90 5.92
C ALA A 254 -15.36 -0.04 5.63
N MET A 255 -14.75 -0.12 4.45
CA MET A 255 -13.69 0.80 4.02
C MET A 255 -14.22 1.86 3.03
N PRO A 256 -14.94 2.90 3.49
CA PRO A 256 -15.14 4.06 2.65
C PRO A 256 -13.79 4.78 2.51
N ASN A 257 -13.37 5.00 1.26
CA ASN A 257 -12.24 5.84 0.82
C ASN A 257 -10.84 5.23 0.93
N GLN A 258 -10.46 4.36 -0.01
CA GLN A 258 -9.07 3.96 -0.21
C GLN A 258 -8.27 5.06 -0.93
N PHE A 259 -7.87 6.08 -0.18
CA PHE A 259 -6.74 6.96 -0.54
C PHE A 259 -5.49 6.67 0.31
N ASN A 260 -5.64 5.92 1.41
CA ASN A 260 -4.59 5.71 2.41
C ASN A 260 -4.26 4.22 2.58
N VAL A 261 -2.97 3.91 2.72
CA VAL A 261 -2.47 2.59 3.12
C VAL A 261 -2.54 2.50 4.65
N PRO A 262 -3.13 1.44 5.23
CA PRO A 262 -3.15 1.28 6.68
C PRO A 262 -1.74 1.03 7.22
N LEU A 263 -1.48 1.45 8.46
CA LEU A 263 -0.28 1.04 9.18
C LEU A 263 -0.33 -0.46 9.45
N GLU A 264 0.74 -1.14 9.10
CA GLU A 264 0.95 -2.55 9.36
C GLU A 264 0.94 -2.83 10.87
N HIS A 265 0.36 -3.97 11.26
CA HIS A 265 0.25 -4.39 12.66
C HIS A 265 1.57 -4.91 13.26
N ASP A 266 2.60 -5.08 12.43
CA ASP A 266 3.93 -5.51 12.83
C ASP A 266 4.76 -4.39 13.47
N ARG A 267 4.15 -3.22 13.71
CA ARG A 267 4.79 -2.01 14.26
C ARG A 267 5.91 -1.46 13.38
N SER A 268 5.91 -1.72 12.07
CA SER A 268 6.86 -1.14 11.12
C SER A 268 6.56 0.35 10.81
N ASN A 269 6.62 1.20 11.84
CA ASN A 269 6.45 2.65 11.71
C ASN A 269 7.49 3.43 12.54
N THR A 270 7.72 4.69 12.18
CA THR A 270 8.73 5.56 12.82
C THR A 270 8.52 5.72 14.33
N GLY A 271 7.26 5.81 14.77
CA GLY A 271 6.94 5.96 16.20
C GLY A 271 7.34 4.74 17.02
N ALA A 272 7.05 3.54 16.53
CA ALA A 272 7.48 2.30 17.17
C ALA A 272 9.00 2.10 17.12
N LEU A 273 9.62 2.32 15.96
CA LEU A 273 11.07 2.15 15.79
C LEU A 273 11.87 3.04 16.76
N LEU A 274 11.47 4.31 16.88
CA LEU A 274 12.14 5.25 17.78
C LEU A 274 11.83 4.96 19.26
N ALA A 275 10.62 4.48 19.58
CA ALA A 275 10.28 4.02 20.92
C ALA A 275 11.19 2.86 21.35
N ASP A 276 11.38 1.87 20.48
CA ASP A 276 12.25 0.72 20.75
C ASP A 276 13.73 1.14 20.91
N ALA A 277 14.13 2.27 20.32
CA ALA A 277 15.44 2.90 20.51
C ALA A 277 15.54 3.81 21.75
N GLY A 278 14.50 3.90 22.58
CA GLY A 278 14.48 4.65 23.83
C GLY A 278 14.04 6.12 23.71
N TYR A 279 13.53 6.55 22.55
CA TYR A 279 12.94 7.89 22.39
C TYR A 279 11.55 7.93 23.04
N ALA A 280 11.18 9.10 23.57
CA ALA A 280 9.78 9.38 23.82
C ALA A 280 9.07 9.58 22.47
N THR A 281 8.02 8.83 22.18
CA THR A 281 7.26 8.97 20.93
C THR A 281 5.80 9.32 21.19
N GLY A 282 5.34 10.40 20.55
CA GLY A 282 4.02 10.97 20.74
C GLY A 282 3.22 11.09 19.43
N PHE A 283 1.90 10.97 19.53
CA PHE A 283 0.97 11.25 18.43
C PHE A 283 -0.17 12.18 18.89
N THR A 284 -0.50 13.18 18.08
CA THR A 284 -1.68 14.04 18.28
C THR A 284 -2.31 14.47 16.95
N GLY A 285 -3.63 14.67 16.93
CA GLY A 285 -4.39 15.11 15.77
C GLY A 285 -5.03 13.97 14.96
N LYS A 286 -5.21 14.18 13.65
CA LYS A 286 -5.91 13.25 12.76
C LYS A 286 -5.08 11.99 12.52
N PHE A 287 -5.68 10.84 12.79
CA PHE A 287 -5.16 9.55 12.38
C PHE A 287 -6.00 9.02 11.22
N HIS A 288 -5.38 8.77 10.07
CA HIS A 288 -6.10 8.44 8.84
C HIS A 288 -5.45 7.26 8.09
N VAL A 289 -4.85 6.35 8.84
CA VAL A 289 -4.02 5.23 8.33
C VAL A 289 -4.40 3.91 9.01
N GLY A 290 -5.67 3.72 9.38
CA GLY A 290 -6.16 2.49 10.00
C GLY A 290 -7.37 2.75 10.89
N PRO A 291 -8.12 1.70 11.26
CA PRO A 291 -9.30 1.87 12.10
C PRO A 291 -8.86 2.21 13.54
N LEU A 292 -9.38 3.31 14.09
CA LEU A 292 -9.27 3.60 15.53
C LEU A 292 -10.55 3.28 16.30
N TRP A 293 -11.64 3.01 15.60
CA TRP A 293 -12.93 2.67 16.20
C TRP A 293 -13.20 1.18 16.01
N THR A 294 -13.74 0.55 17.06
CA THR A 294 -14.25 -0.81 16.96
C THR A 294 -15.49 -0.85 16.07
N GLN A 295 -15.86 -2.05 15.59
CA GLN A 295 -17.10 -2.23 14.83
C GLN A 295 -18.33 -1.75 15.62
N GLU A 296 -18.32 -1.95 16.95
CA GLU A 296 -19.38 -1.48 17.85
C GLU A 296 -19.44 0.05 17.89
N GLN A 297 -18.29 0.73 18.02
CA GLN A 297 -18.22 2.20 18.01
C GLN A 297 -18.67 2.80 16.67
N LEU A 298 -18.35 2.13 15.56
CA LEU A 298 -18.82 2.52 14.23
C LEU A 298 -20.34 2.37 14.09
N LEU A 299 -20.90 1.27 14.61
CA LEU A 299 -22.35 1.04 14.63
C LEU A 299 -23.05 2.06 15.53
N GLU A 300 -22.53 2.32 16.73
CA GLU A 300 -23.03 3.31 17.68
C GLU A 300 -23.02 4.71 17.04
N TYR A 301 -21.91 5.12 16.43
CA TYR A 301 -21.84 6.39 15.71
C TYR A 301 -22.83 6.46 14.54
N SER A 302 -22.94 5.40 13.73
CA SER A 302 -23.85 5.40 12.58
C SER A 302 -25.33 5.49 12.97
N SER A 303 -25.69 4.98 14.15
CA SER A 303 -27.05 4.96 14.68
C SER A 303 -27.37 6.11 15.63
N ALA A 304 -26.36 6.90 16.03
CA ALA A 304 -26.53 7.99 16.98
C ALA A 304 -27.40 9.12 16.42
N ASN A 305 -28.18 9.74 17.30
CA ASN A 305 -28.90 10.96 16.97
C ASN A 305 -27.92 12.14 16.93
N HIS A 306 -27.51 12.55 15.74
CA HIS A 306 -26.52 13.62 15.54
C HIS A 306 -27.02 15.02 15.98
N SER A 307 -28.32 15.16 16.28
CA SER A 307 -28.87 16.39 16.88
C SER A 307 -28.67 16.46 18.40
N ASP A 308 -28.42 15.32 19.07
CA ASP A 308 -28.07 15.27 20.48
C ASP A 308 -26.58 15.57 20.66
N ARG A 309 -26.26 16.87 20.80
CA ARG A 309 -24.88 17.33 20.93
C ARG A 309 -24.16 16.75 22.15
N LEU A 310 -24.86 16.55 23.27
CA LEU A 310 -24.25 16.04 24.49
C LEU A 310 -23.99 14.54 24.39
N GLY A 311 -24.96 13.76 23.89
CA GLY A 311 -24.77 12.34 23.60
C GLY A 311 -23.63 12.11 22.61
N MET A 312 -23.55 12.92 21.56
CA MET A 312 -22.45 12.88 20.59
C MET A 312 -21.11 13.26 21.22
N SER A 313 -21.07 14.28 22.09
CA SER A 313 -19.84 14.64 22.81
C SER A 313 -19.32 13.48 23.66
N ASN A 314 -20.20 12.81 24.41
CA ASN A 314 -19.83 11.66 25.23
C ASN A 314 -19.33 10.48 24.40
N LEU A 315 -19.92 10.25 23.22
CA LEU A 315 -19.45 9.24 22.28
C LEU A 315 -18.02 9.54 21.79
N PHE A 316 -17.77 10.78 21.35
CA PHE A 316 -16.47 11.19 20.82
C PHE A 316 -15.39 11.14 21.90
N CYS A 317 -15.69 11.56 23.12
CA CYS A 317 -14.78 11.47 24.25
C CYS A 317 -14.35 10.02 24.53
N ARG A 318 -15.31 9.08 24.56
CA ARG A 318 -14.99 7.65 24.73
C ARG A 318 -14.16 7.08 23.57
N ASN A 319 -14.53 7.42 22.34
CA ASN A 319 -13.82 6.94 21.15
C ASN A 319 -12.38 7.48 21.09
N GLU A 320 -12.17 8.71 21.52
CA GLU A 320 -10.85 9.31 21.58
C GLU A 320 -9.95 8.60 22.60
N LEU A 321 -10.47 8.23 23.78
CA LEU A 321 -9.74 7.43 24.75
C LEU A 321 -9.34 6.05 24.18
N THR A 322 -10.24 5.40 23.45
CA THR A 322 -9.93 4.15 22.74
C THR A 322 -8.83 4.34 21.70
N ALA A 323 -8.91 5.42 20.90
CA ALA A 323 -7.92 5.74 19.89
C ALA A 323 -6.51 5.92 20.48
N ARG A 324 -6.38 6.62 21.62
CA ARG A 324 -5.11 6.76 22.34
C ARG A 324 -4.52 5.40 22.69
N GLU A 325 -5.35 4.47 23.17
CA GLU A 325 -4.90 3.14 23.56
C GLU A 325 -4.45 2.30 22.36
N ILE A 326 -5.18 2.36 21.25
CA ILE A 326 -4.81 1.66 20.02
C ILE A 326 -3.47 2.17 19.49
N ILE A 327 -3.27 3.49 19.44
CA ILE A 327 -2.00 4.08 19.00
C ILE A 327 -0.83 3.64 19.87
N ARG A 328 -1.04 3.53 21.19
CA ARG A 328 0.01 3.06 22.10
C ARG A 328 0.25 1.56 22.01
N ARG A 329 -0.79 0.74 22.14
CA ARG A 329 -0.64 -0.73 22.22
C ARG A 329 -0.38 -1.39 20.89
N THR A 330 -1.06 -0.93 19.84
CA THR A 330 -1.01 -1.57 18.52
C THR A 330 0.07 -0.93 17.66
N TYR A 331 0.12 0.40 17.61
CA TYR A 331 1.04 1.12 16.72
C TYR A 331 2.37 1.49 17.38
N GLY A 332 2.55 1.25 18.69
CA GLY A 332 3.84 1.29 19.36
C GLY A 332 4.35 2.69 19.73
N PHE A 333 3.49 3.70 19.71
CA PHE A 333 3.84 5.00 20.28
C PHE A 333 3.85 4.91 21.81
N THR A 334 4.74 5.65 22.47
CA THR A 334 4.77 5.68 23.95
C THR A 334 3.68 6.59 24.54
N TRP A 335 3.18 7.53 23.74
CA TRP A 335 2.23 8.55 24.17
C TRP A 335 1.26 8.91 23.03
N ALA A 336 0.00 9.17 23.35
CA ALA A 336 -0.99 9.64 22.41
C ALA A 336 -2.07 10.45 23.13
N LYS A 337 -2.46 11.60 22.55
CA LYS A 337 -3.51 12.46 23.10
C LYS A 337 -4.11 13.35 22.02
N HIS A 338 -5.39 13.69 22.19
CA HIS A 338 -6.16 14.53 21.29
C HIS A 338 -6.16 13.97 19.87
N VAL A 339 -6.64 12.73 19.77
CA VAL A 339 -6.64 11.95 18.53
C VAL A 339 -8.05 11.94 17.94
N TYR A 340 -8.18 11.95 16.63
CA TYR A 340 -9.46 11.65 16.01
C TYR A 340 -9.28 10.89 14.70
N ASP A 341 -10.28 10.08 14.38
CA ASP A 341 -10.28 9.24 13.20
C ASP A 341 -10.98 9.94 12.03
N GLN A 342 -10.55 9.61 10.81
CA GLN A 342 -11.22 9.99 9.56
C GLN A 342 -11.47 11.50 9.38
N ASN A 343 -12.34 11.82 8.42
CA ASN A 343 -12.93 13.14 8.29
C ASN A 343 -14.12 13.25 9.26
N MET A 344 -13.99 14.16 10.23
CA MET A 344 -15.04 14.49 11.19
C MET A 344 -16.29 15.02 10.48
N ARG A 345 -17.48 14.70 11.00
CA ARG A 345 -18.77 15.21 10.50
C ARG A 345 -19.37 16.21 11.48
N GLN A 346 -20.29 17.02 10.97
CA GLN A 346 -21.09 17.90 11.82
C GLN A 346 -21.80 17.07 12.90
N PRO A 347 -21.90 17.56 14.16
CA PRO A 347 -21.58 18.92 14.61
C PRO A 347 -20.11 19.17 15.03
N PHE A 348 -19.23 18.17 14.95
CA PHE A 348 -17.83 18.24 15.42
C PHE A 348 -16.82 18.24 14.26
N ALA A 349 -17.21 18.76 13.10
CA ALA A 349 -16.35 18.78 11.91
C ALA A 349 -15.21 19.80 12.00
N GLU A 350 -15.23 20.69 12.99
CA GLU A 350 -14.26 21.76 13.13
C GLU A 350 -12.89 21.21 13.54
N HIS A 351 -11.87 21.59 12.78
CA HIS A 351 -10.49 21.15 12.99
C HIS A 351 -9.82 22.07 14.01
N ASN A 352 -9.97 21.78 15.30
CA ASN A 352 -9.49 22.62 16.38
C ASN A 352 -7.95 22.58 16.53
N PRO A 353 -7.23 23.65 16.11
CA PRO A 353 -5.77 23.68 16.26
C PRO A 353 -5.34 23.77 17.71
N ASP A 354 -6.02 24.56 18.53
CA ASP A 354 -5.64 24.83 19.92
C ASP A 354 -5.68 23.55 20.75
N TRP A 355 -6.70 22.73 20.53
CA TRP A 355 -6.80 21.41 21.15
C TRP A 355 -5.61 20.52 20.75
N THR A 356 -5.28 20.41 19.46
CA THR A 356 -4.14 19.59 18.99
C THR A 356 -2.80 20.12 19.52
N LEU A 357 -2.63 21.46 19.53
CA LEU A 357 -1.41 22.12 19.99
C LEU A 357 -1.24 22.04 21.51
N ALA A 358 -2.33 22.05 22.28
CA ALA A 358 -2.28 21.84 23.72
C ALA A 358 -1.71 20.45 24.08
N ALA A 359 -2.13 19.40 23.36
CA ALA A 359 -1.55 18.07 23.51
C ALA A 359 -0.06 18.04 23.11
N ALA A 360 0.30 18.69 22.01
CA ALA A 360 1.70 18.79 21.60
C ALA A 360 2.56 19.48 22.68
N HIS A 361 2.07 20.59 23.25
CA HIS A 361 2.75 21.31 24.31
C HIS A 361 2.95 20.45 25.57
N GLU A 362 1.90 19.76 26.02
CA GLU A 362 1.98 18.84 27.17
C GLU A 362 3.00 17.71 26.95
N PHE A 363 3.06 17.14 25.74
CA PHE A 363 4.07 16.14 25.42
C PHE A 363 5.49 16.72 25.52
N LEU A 364 5.71 17.93 24.99
CA LEU A 364 7.01 18.59 25.06
C LEU A 364 7.42 18.88 26.50
N GLU A 365 6.49 19.33 27.34
CA GLU A 365 6.73 19.56 28.77
C GLU A 365 7.08 18.28 29.54
N ALA A 366 6.38 17.18 29.26
CA ALA A 366 6.62 15.91 29.91
C ALA A 366 7.98 15.27 29.53
N HIS A 367 8.52 15.59 28.36
CA HIS A 367 9.70 14.92 27.79
C HIS A 367 10.87 15.88 27.50
N GLN A 368 10.94 17.04 28.17
CA GLN A 368 11.99 18.05 27.94
C GLN A 368 13.44 17.52 28.07
N GLN A 369 13.64 16.48 28.88
CA GLN A 369 14.96 15.91 29.19
C GLN A 369 15.25 14.60 28.43
N GLN A 370 14.38 14.19 27.51
CA GLN A 370 14.51 12.96 26.74
C GLN A 370 14.52 13.28 25.24
N ALA A 371 15.31 12.53 24.46
CA ALA A 371 15.20 12.58 23.01
C ALA A 371 13.79 12.13 22.60
N PHE A 372 13.12 12.88 21.75
CA PHE A 372 11.71 12.62 21.42
C PHE A 372 11.41 12.69 19.92
N TYR A 373 10.30 12.06 19.55
CA TYR A 373 9.63 12.18 18.27
C TYR A 373 8.15 12.45 18.52
N LEU A 374 7.65 13.58 18.04
CA LEU A 374 6.24 13.94 18.16
C LEU A 374 5.64 14.11 16.76
N HIS A 375 4.60 13.34 16.46
CA HIS A 375 3.86 13.45 15.21
C HIS A 375 2.59 14.29 15.43
N VAL A 376 2.57 15.50 14.87
CA VAL A 376 1.46 16.47 15.02
C VAL A 376 0.67 16.55 13.72
N CYS A 377 -0.47 15.85 13.68
CA CYS A 377 -1.32 15.76 12.49
C CYS A 377 -2.44 16.80 12.49
N THR A 378 -2.08 18.05 12.21
CA THR A 378 -3.08 19.10 12.00
C THR A 378 -3.81 18.90 10.66
N THR A 379 -5.05 19.37 10.58
CA THR A 379 -5.88 19.31 9.36
C THR A 379 -6.26 20.70 8.83
N LEU A 380 -5.49 21.71 9.23
CA LEU A 380 -5.80 23.14 9.06
C LEU A 380 -6.05 23.55 7.59
N MET A 381 -5.47 22.81 6.63
CA MET A 381 -5.58 23.09 5.19
C MET A 381 -6.27 21.98 4.39
N HIS A 382 -6.84 20.97 5.06
CA HIS A 382 -7.47 19.83 4.41
C HIS A 382 -8.91 20.13 3.92
N GLY A 383 -9.56 21.16 4.48
CA GLY A 383 -10.94 21.52 4.17
C GLY A 383 -11.10 22.49 2.99
N THR A 384 -12.34 22.94 2.77
CA THR A 384 -12.63 24.04 1.83
C THR A 384 -11.93 25.34 2.25
N PRO A 385 -11.71 26.29 1.32
CA PRO A 385 -11.21 27.61 1.67
C PRO A 385 -11.94 28.21 2.89
N GLY A 386 -11.17 28.77 3.82
CA GLY A 386 -11.68 29.35 5.06
C GLY A 386 -11.99 28.36 6.19
N SER A 387 -11.74 27.06 6.03
CA SER A 387 -11.91 26.06 7.11
C SER A 387 -11.12 26.39 8.37
N TRP A 388 -9.89 26.89 8.23
CA TRP A 388 -9.09 27.36 9.35
C TRP A 388 -9.74 28.52 10.11
N ALA A 389 -10.15 29.58 9.40
CA ALA A 389 -10.80 30.73 10.02
C ALA A 389 -12.07 30.34 10.77
N ARG A 390 -12.89 29.45 10.18
CA ARG A 390 -14.10 28.94 10.84
C ARG A 390 -13.80 28.14 12.11
N ALA A 391 -12.74 27.33 12.12
CA ALA A 391 -12.39 26.56 13.31
C ALA A 391 -12.09 27.46 14.53
N LEU A 392 -11.57 28.66 14.31
CA LEU A 392 -11.33 29.66 15.37
C LEU A 392 -12.63 30.24 15.95
N ASP A 393 -13.74 30.21 15.20
CA ASP A 393 -15.05 30.63 15.69
C ASP A 393 -15.70 29.58 16.62
N PHE A 394 -15.14 28.35 16.66
CA PHE A 394 -15.65 27.23 17.45
C PHE A 394 -14.58 26.61 18.38
N PRO A 395 -13.98 27.40 19.30
CA PRO A 395 -12.86 26.94 20.12
C PRO A 395 -13.22 25.79 21.08
N ALA A 396 -14.50 25.60 21.37
CA ALA A 396 -15.00 24.53 22.24
C ALA A 396 -15.34 23.22 21.48
N VAL A 397 -15.19 23.16 20.15
CA VAL A 397 -15.52 21.97 19.34
C VAL A 397 -14.23 21.24 19.00
N SER A 398 -14.14 19.92 19.19
CA SER A 398 -12.91 19.16 18.98
C SER A 398 -13.16 17.71 18.53
N GLY A 399 -12.05 16.97 18.33
CA GLY A 399 -12.03 15.54 18.03
C GLY A 399 -12.60 14.65 19.15
N GLU A 400 -12.67 15.16 20.38
CA GLU A 400 -13.26 14.46 21.53
C GLU A 400 -14.68 14.96 21.89
N GLY A 401 -15.24 15.91 21.13
CA GLY A 401 -16.56 16.48 21.38
C GLY A 401 -16.52 17.95 21.79
N LEU A 402 -17.34 18.33 22.77
CA LEU A 402 -17.35 19.67 23.35
C LEU A 402 -16.32 19.77 24.49
N LEU A 403 -15.45 20.77 24.44
CA LEU A 403 -14.48 21.09 25.49
C LEU A 403 -15.14 21.95 26.59
N GLY A 404 -14.83 21.66 27.87
CA GLY A 404 -15.21 22.51 29.00
C GLY A 404 -16.63 22.33 29.55
N TRP A 405 -17.20 21.12 29.43
CA TRP A 405 -18.52 20.78 29.96
C TRP A 405 -18.43 19.74 31.08
#